data_AF-A0A2G4SP81-F1
#
_entry.id   AF-A0A2G4SP81-F1
#
_cell.length_a   1.000
_cell.length_b   1.000
_cell.length_c   1.000
_cell.angle_alpha   90.00
_cell.angle_beta   90.00
_cell.angle_gamma   90.00
#
_symmetry.space_group_name_H-M   'P 1'
#
loop_
_entity.id
_entity.type
_entity.pdbx_description
1 polymer ?
#
loop_
_entity_poly.entity_id
_entity_poly.type
_entity_poly.pdbx_seq_one_letter_code
_entity_poly.pdbx_strand_id
1 'polypeptide(L)' 'MIMAHQKPSTNPVENKPKKRQEGTSANGLPVPIHPDDAKDKVFTAILKALIKMGNKPSSPKELANIIVKHKYATLG' A
#
# COMPACT_ATOMS: atom_id res chain seq x y z
N MET A 1 23.61 48.32 -3.76
CA MET A 1 22.40 48.17 -2.92
C MET A 1 21.31 47.58 -3.80
N ILE A 2 20.34 46.87 -3.19
CA ILE A 2 19.25 46.06 -3.78
C ILE A 2 19.71 44.63 -4.13
N MET A 3 19.56 43.61 -3.28
CA MET A 3 18.43 43.01 -2.52
C MET A 3 18.04 41.66 -3.14
N ALA A 4 17.91 40.68 -2.24
CA ALA A 4 17.76 39.25 -2.47
C ALA A 4 16.54 38.84 -3.30
N HIS A 5 16.67 37.72 -4.02
CA HIS A 5 15.55 36.80 -4.28
C HIS A 5 16.05 35.36 -4.11
N GLN A 6 15.67 34.80 -2.97
CA GLN A 6 15.78 33.39 -2.60
C GLN A 6 14.80 32.60 -3.46
N LYS A 7 15.28 31.65 -4.27
CA LYS A 7 14.40 30.69 -4.96
C LYS A 7 13.97 29.63 -3.93
N PRO A 8 12.68 29.36 -3.74
CA PRO A 8 12.26 28.21 -2.96
C PRO A 8 12.67 26.95 -3.73
N SER A 9 13.53 26.12 -3.13
CA SER A 9 13.79 24.76 -3.61
C SER A 9 12.54 23.93 -3.38
N THR A 10 11.62 23.96 -4.34
CA THR A 10 10.57 22.96 -4.46
C THR A 10 11.26 21.64 -4.74
N ASN A 11 11.48 20.82 -3.71
CA ASN A 11 11.75 19.41 -3.94
C ASN A 11 10.45 18.83 -4.50
N PRO A 12 10.36 18.44 -5.79
CA PRO A 12 9.28 17.57 -6.18
C PRO A 12 9.51 16.28 -5.40
N VAL A 13 8.57 15.95 -4.51
CA VAL A 13 8.43 14.59 -4.00
C VAL A 13 8.21 13.75 -5.25
N GLU A 14 9.30 13.13 -5.74
CA GLU A 14 9.29 12.25 -6.89
C GLU A 14 8.37 11.10 -6.56
N ASN A 15 7.08 11.27 -6.86
CA ASN A 15 6.10 10.21 -6.83
C ASN A 15 6.37 9.35 -8.06
N LYS A 16 7.47 8.61 -8.01
CA LYS A 16 7.89 7.70 -9.07
C LYS A 16 6.75 6.69 -9.22
N PRO A 17 6.11 6.57 -10.39
CA PRO A 17 5.19 5.48 -10.64
C PRO A 17 6.02 4.20 -10.59
N LYS A 18 5.94 3.49 -9.46
CA LYS A 18 6.64 2.22 -9.25
C LYS A 18 6.11 1.28 -10.32
N LYS A 19 6.93 1.06 -11.34
CA LYS A 19 6.72 0.18 -12.50
C LYS A 19 5.96 -1.06 -12.03
N ARG A 20 4.77 -1.29 -12.59
CA ARG A 20 3.97 -2.50 -12.39
C ARG A 20 4.86 -3.69 -12.76
N GLN A 21 5.44 -4.35 -11.77
CA GLN A 21 6.09 -5.63 -11.95
C GLN A 21 4.97 -6.67 -11.88
N GLU A 22 4.61 -7.17 -13.05
CA GLU A 22 3.71 -8.32 -13.23
C GLU A 22 4.47 -9.59 -12.81
N GLY A 23 4.74 -9.70 -11.51
CA GLY A 23 5.21 -10.92 -10.88
C GLY A 23 4.14 -11.34 -9.89
N THR A 24 3.31 -12.32 -10.25
CA THR A 24 2.42 -12.97 -9.28
C THR A 24 3.29 -13.65 -8.24
N SER A 25 3.45 -13.02 -7.08
CA SER A 25 4.00 -13.67 -5.89
C SER A 25 3.18 -14.93 -5.62
N ALA A 26 3.80 -16.00 -5.09
CA ALA A 26 3.16 -17.31 -4.82
C ALA A 26 1.84 -17.23 -4.02
N ASN A 27 1.58 -16.09 -3.38
CA ASN A 27 0.39 -15.79 -2.58
C ASN A 27 -0.72 -15.02 -3.34
N GLY A 28 -0.61 -14.90 -4.67
CA GLY A 28 -1.61 -14.24 -5.53
C GLY A 28 -1.64 -12.71 -5.41
N LEU A 29 -0.54 -12.10 -4.96
CA LEU A 29 -0.41 -10.66 -4.82
C LEU A 29 0.45 -10.09 -5.97
N PRO A 30 0.01 -9.01 -6.66
CA PRO A 30 0.71 -8.40 -7.79
C PRO A 30 1.86 -7.48 -7.35
N VAL A 31 2.38 -7.68 -6.14
CA VAL A 31 3.45 -6.88 -5.56
C VAL A 31 4.54 -7.82 -5.04
N PRO A 32 5.83 -7.45 -5.17
CA PRO A 32 6.92 -8.14 -4.51
C PRO A 32 6.82 -7.90 -2.99
N ILE A 33 6.86 -8.98 -2.21
CA ILE A 33 6.70 -8.97 -0.75
C ILE A 33 7.85 -9.79 -0.15
N HIS A 34 8.38 -9.36 0.99
CA HIS A 34 9.36 -10.14 1.73
C HIS A 34 8.77 -11.51 2.12
N PRO A 35 9.55 -12.62 2.10
CA PRO A 35 9.05 -13.95 2.42
C PRO A 35 8.42 -14.06 3.82
N ASP A 36 8.89 -13.30 4.80
CA ASP A 36 8.31 -13.33 6.15
C ASP A 36 6.96 -12.61 6.22
N ASP A 37 6.85 -11.46 5.58
CA ASP A 37 5.59 -10.72 5.42
C ASP A 37 4.56 -11.54 4.61
N ALA A 38 5.02 -12.34 3.65
CA ALA A 38 4.17 -13.24 2.89
C ALA A 38 3.57 -14.37 3.76
N LYS A 39 4.24 -14.78 4.83
CA LYS A 39 3.71 -15.78 5.78
C LYS A 39 2.69 -15.18 6.74
N ASP A 40 2.70 -13.86 6.93
CA ASP A 40 1.75 -13.17 7.79
C ASP A 40 0.37 -13.07 7.12
N LYS A 41 -0.58 -13.80 7.70
CA LYS A 41 -1.98 -13.86 7.23
C LYS A 41 -2.71 -12.54 7.41
N VAL A 42 -2.39 -11.77 8.45
CA VAL A 42 -2.98 -10.46 8.71
C VAL A 42 -2.42 -9.46 7.72
N PHE A 43 -1.11 -9.41 7.56
CA PHE A 43 -0.46 -8.51 6.62
C PHE A 43 -0.92 -8.74 5.18
N THR A 44 -0.94 -10.01 4.74
CA THR A 44 -1.44 -10.35 3.40
C THR A 44 -2.93 -10.03 3.22
N ALA A 45 -3.75 -10.17 4.26
CA ALA A 45 -5.17 -9.76 4.21
C ALA A 45 -5.33 -8.25 4.08
N ILE A 46 -4.50 -7.47 4.78
CA ILE A 46 -4.46 -6.01 4.64
C ILE A 46 -4.08 -5.63 3.22
N LEU A 47 -3.00 -6.20 2.67
CA LEU A 47 -2.59 -5.94 1.28
C LEU A 47 -3.69 -6.29 0.28
N LYS A 48 -4.33 -7.46 0.42
CA LYS A 48 -5.44 -7.87 -0.45
C LYS A 48 -6.61 -6.90 -0.37
N ALA A 49 -6.98 -6.44 0.83
CA ALA A 49 -8.06 -5.47 1.05
C ALA A 49 -7.72 -4.11 0.42
N LEU A 50 -6.51 -3.61 0.62
CA LEU A 50 -6.06 -2.34 0.06
C LEU A 50 -6.02 -2.37 -1.46
N ILE A 51 -5.48 -3.43 -2.06
CA ILE A 51 -5.44 -3.59 -3.53
C ILE A 51 -6.85 -3.69 -4.10
N LYS A 52 -7.72 -4.50 -3.48
CA LYS A 52 -9.14 -4.68 -3.88
C LYS A 52 -9.90 -3.35 -3.90
N MET A 53 -9.65 -2.49 -2.92
CA MET A 53 -10.38 -1.24 -2.72
C MET A 53 -9.64 -0.02 -3.28
N GLY A 54 -8.46 -0.19 -3.89
CA GLY A 54 -7.65 0.91 -4.42
C GLY A 54 -7.16 1.88 -3.34
N ASN A 55 -6.64 1.36 -2.22
CA ASN A 55 -6.20 2.13 -1.05
C ASN A 55 -7.28 2.99 -0.37
N LYS A 56 -8.56 2.67 -0.58
CA LYS A 56 -9.70 3.40 0.01
C LYS A 56 -10.07 3.10 1.46
N PRO A 57 -9.87 1.89 2.05
CA PRO A 57 -10.12 1.70 3.47
C PRO A 57 -9.09 2.54 4.22
N SER A 58 -9.49 3.72 4.67
CA SER A 58 -8.61 4.69 5.31
C SER A 58 -8.66 4.59 6.84
N SER A 59 -9.67 3.90 7.38
CA SER A 59 -9.80 3.65 8.82
C SER A 59 -9.57 2.17 9.18
N PRO A 60 -9.05 1.88 10.39
CA PRO A 60 -8.90 0.51 10.88
C PRO A 60 -10.22 -0.27 10.88
N LYS A 61 -11.33 0.42 11.20
CA LYS A 61 -12.68 -0.17 11.23
C LYS A 61 -13.15 -0.62 9.85
N GLU A 62 -12.97 0.23 8.84
CA GLU A 62 -13.31 -0.13 7.46
C GLU A 62 -12.42 -1.26 6.95
N LEU A 63 -11.11 -1.21 7.23
CA LEU A 63 -10.18 -2.24 6.83
C LEU A 63 -10.57 -3.61 7.42
N ALA A 64 -10.87 -3.66 8.72
CA ALA A 64 -11.34 -4.87 9.40
C ALA A 64 -12.65 -5.39 8.77
N ASN A 65 -13.62 -4.50 8.50
CA ASN A 65 -14.87 -4.88 7.85
C ASN A 65 -14.64 -5.48 6.46
N ILE A 66 -13.74 -4.92 5.66
CA ILE A 66 -13.40 -5.45 4.33
C ILE A 66 -12.72 -6.82 4.47
N ILE A 67 -11.78 -6.97 5.39
CA ILE A 67 -11.09 -8.25 5.64
C ILE A 67 -12.09 -9.35 6.01
N VAL A 68 -13.03 -9.08 6.91
CA VAL A 68 -14.07 -10.03 7.33
C VAL A 68 -15.08 -10.30 6.21
N LYS A 69 -15.59 -9.24 5.56
CA LYS A 69 -16.57 -9.34 4.46
C LYS A 69 -16.06 -10.18 3.30
N HIS A 70 -14.78 -10.07 2.98
CA HIS A 70 -14.14 -10.81 1.90
C HIS A 70 -13.41 -12.08 2.36
N LYS A 71 -13.49 -12.43 3.65
CA LYS A 71 -12.85 -13.61 4.25
C LYS A 71 -11.35 -13.70 3.95
N TYR A 72 -10.66 -12.56 3.96
CA TYR A 72 -9.21 -12.54 3.73
C TYR A 72 -8.43 -13.07 4.93
N ALA A 73 -8.97 -12.87 6.14
CA ALA A 73 -8.48 -13.45 7.38
C ALA A 73 -9.62 -13.55 8.40
N THR A 74 -9.48 -14.45 9.37
CA THR A 74 -10.34 -14.49 10.56
C THR A 74 -9.77 -13.53 11.59
N LEU A 75 -10.55 -12.53 11.98
CA LEU A 75 -10.24 -11.63 13.09
C LEU A 75 -10.99 -12.17 14.31
N GLY A 76 -10.27 -12.56 15.35
CA GLY A 76 -10.80 -13.16 16.58
C GLY A 76 -10.31 -12.42 17.81
#